data_AF-A0A530QIR0-F1
#
_entry.id   AF-A0A530QIR0-F1
#
_cell.length_a   1.000
_cell.length_b   1.000
_cell.length_c   1.000
_cell.angle_alpha   90.00
_cell.angle_beta   90.00
_cell.angle_gamma   90.00
#
_symmetry.space_group_name_H-M   'P 1'
#
loop_
_entity.id
_entity.type
_entity.pdbx_description
1 polymer ?
#
loop_
_entity_poly.entity_id
_entity_poly.type
_entity_poly.pdbx_seq_one_letter_code
_entity_poly.pdbx_strand_id
1 'polypeptide(L)'
;VVALPAPTEREKSQWYFQRYVPHLPAGGEIVLFDRSWYNRSGVERVMGFAGPDQVEEFFHDVPEFERMLVRSGITLVKYWFSITDEEQQMRFLMRIHDPMKQWKLSPMDLQSRVRWEQYTKAKEETFARTN
;
A
#
# COMPACT_ATOMS: atom_id res chain seq x y z
N VAL A 1 -12.13 -0.53 10.04
CA VAL A 1 -10.72 -0.49 9.60
C VAL A 1 -10.41 -1.80 8.90
N VAL A 2 -9.74 -1.74 7.74
CA VAL A 2 -9.40 -2.89 6.90
C VAL A 2 -7.89 -2.97 6.83
N ALA A 3 -7.33 -4.08 7.31
CA ALA A 3 -5.89 -4.36 7.30
C ALA A 3 -5.69 -5.79 6.77
N LEU A 4 -5.61 -5.93 5.44
CA LEU A 4 -5.52 -7.25 4.82
C LEU A 4 -4.12 -7.84 4.99
N PRO A 5 -4.01 -9.14 5.34
CA PRO A 5 -2.73 -9.83 5.30
C PRO A 5 -2.26 -10.05 3.85
N ALA A 6 -1.08 -10.64 3.70
CA ALA A 6 -0.58 -11.08 2.40
C ALA A 6 -1.64 -11.95 1.67
N PRO A 7 -1.77 -11.82 0.33
CA PRO A 7 -2.78 -12.55 -0.41
C PRO A 7 -2.51 -14.06 -0.36
N THR A 8 -3.57 -14.84 -0.18
CA THR A 8 -3.58 -16.30 -0.34
C THR A 8 -3.34 -16.69 -1.80
N GLU A 9 -2.99 -17.95 -2.06
CA GLU A 9 -2.80 -18.45 -3.44
C GLU A 9 -4.04 -18.27 -4.31
N ARG A 10 -5.24 -18.36 -3.73
CA ARG A 10 -6.49 -18.08 -4.44
C ARG A 10 -6.64 -16.59 -4.75
N GLU A 11 -6.31 -15.70 -3.82
CA GLU A 11 -6.40 -14.25 -4.07
C GLU A 11 -5.35 -13.78 -5.10
N LYS A 12 -4.20 -14.46 -5.18
CA LYS A 12 -3.18 -14.18 -6.22
C LYS A 12 -3.65 -14.52 -7.64
N SER A 13 -4.57 -15.47 -7.79
CA SER A 13 -5.16 -15.82 -9.08
C SER A 13 -6.45 -15.06 -9.41
N GLN A 14 -6.90 -14.18 -8.51
CA GLN A 14 -8.04 -13.31 -8.74
C GLN A 14 -7.63 -12.01 -9.43
N TRP A 15 -8.63 -11.29 -9.92
CA TRP A 15 -8.44 -9.88 -10.26
C TRP A 15 -7.95 -9.11 -9.03
N TYR A 16 -6.93 -8.26 -9.21
CA TYR A 16 -6.21 -7.66 -8.08
C TYR A 16 -7.10 -6.87 -7.11
N PHE A 17 -8.07 -6.12 -7.63
CA PHE A 17 -8.99 -5.33 -6.81
C PHE A 17 -10.07 -6.17 -6.12
N GLN A 18 -10.29 -7.42 -6.56
CA GLN A 18 -11.38 -8.28 -6.08
C GLN A 18 -11.35 -8.50 -4.58
N ARG A 19 -10.17 -8.59 -3.96
CA ARG A 19 -10.07 -8.76 -2.49
C ARG A 19 -10.37 -7.48 -1.70
N TYR A 20 -10.28 -6.31 -2.34
CA TYR A 20 -10.55 -5.02 -1.69
C TYR A 20 -12.02 -4.61 -1.80
N VAL A 21 -12.68 -4.97 -2.91
CA VAL A 21 -14.09 -4.63 -3.20
C VAL A 21 -15.07 -5.05 -2.09
N PRO A 22 -14.98 -6.25 -1.49
CA PRO A 22 -15.86 -6.67 -0.38
C PRO A 22 -15.79 -5.78 0.86
N HIS A 23 -14.78 -4.92 0.95
CA HIS A 23 -14.56 -4.03 2.09
C HIS A 23 -14.87 -2.56 1.78
N LEU A 24 -15.44 -2.25 0.61
CA LEU A 24 -15.89 -0.90 0.29
C LEU A 24 -17.07 -0.48 1.19
N PRO A 25 -17.20 0.81 1.51
CA PRO A 25 -18.26 1.31 2.38
C PRO A 25 -19.63 1.22 1.70
N ALA A 26 -20.66 0.89 2.48
CA ALA A 26 -22.05 1.19 2.17
C ALA A 26 -22.40 2.65 2.52
N GLY A 27 -23.62 3.07 2.18
CA GLY A 27 -24.10 4.43 2.48
C GLY A 27 -24.06 4.74 3.97
N GLY A 28 -23.37 5.82 4.35
CA GLY A 28 -23.21 6.25 5.74
C GLY A 28 -22.01 5.64 6.47
N GLU A 29 -21.26 4.74 5.83
CA GLU A 29 -20.08 4.12 6.44
C GLU A 29 -18.79 4.91 6.14
N ILE A 30 -17.87 4.85 7.10
CA ILE A 30 -16.48 5.31 6.92
C ILE A 30 -15.58 4.09 7.03
N VAL A 31 -14.88 3.78 5.94
CA VAL A 31 -13.90 2.69 5.90
C VAL A 31 -12.50 3.26 5.80
N LEU A 32 -11.63 2.86 6.73
CA LEU A 32 -10.21 3.18 6.74
C LEU A 32 -9.41 1.95 6.31
N PHE A 33 -8.61 2.10 5.26
CA PHE A 33 -7.68 1.10 4.76
C PHE A 33 -6.29 1.34 5.37
N ASP A 34 -5.87 0.46 6.28
CA ASP A 34 -4.47 0.41 6.74
C ASP A 34 -3.66 -0.36 5.70
N ARG A 35 -3.07 0.42 4.78
CA ARG A 35 -2.69 0.02 3.42
C ARG A 35 -3.90 -0.35 2.56
N SER A 36 -3.69 -0.34 1.25
CA SER A 36 -4.76 -0.51 0.26
C SER A 36 -4.21 -1.21 -1.00
N TRP A 37 -4.97 -1.16 -2.09
CA TRP A 37 -4.53 -1.59 -3.42
C TRP A 37 -3.21 -0.94 -3.88
N TYR A 38 -2.78 0.18 -3.28
CA TYR A 38 -1.46 0.76 -3.55
C TYR A 38 -0.27 -0.10 -3.11
N ASN A 39 -0.48 -1.23 -2.42
CA ASN A 39 0.54 -2.24 -2.19
C ASN A 39 1.24 -2.66 -3.50
N ARG A 40 0.51 -2.75 -4.62
CA ARG A 40 1.08 -3.11 -5.94
C ARG A 40 2.18 -2.15 -6.37
N SER A 41 1.88 -0.85 -6.36
CA SER A 41 2.83 0.19 -6.77
C SER A 41 3.97 0.44 -5.77
N GLY A 42 3.78 0.04 -4.51
CA GLY A 42 4.75 0.24 -3.44
C GLY A 42 5.52 -1.03 -3.09
N VAL A 43 5.11 -1.70 -2.01
CA VAL A 43 5.84 -2.86 -1.45
C VAL A 43 5.96 -4.01 -2.43
N GLU A 44 4.91 -4.35 -3.20
CA GLU A 44 4.97 -5.50 -4.09
C GLU A 44 5.95 -5.27 -5.25
N ARG A 45 5.97 -4.06 -5.82
CA ARG A 45 6.96 -3.65 -6.81
C ARG A 45 8.37 -3.69 -6.25
N VAL A 46 8.62 -2.99 -5.14
CA VAL A 46 9.98 -2.82 -4.59
C VAL A 46 10.54 -4.14 -4.07
N MET A 47 9.68 -5.02 -3.55
CA MET A 47 10.09 -6.32 -2.99
C MET A 47 10.08 -7.45 -4.03
N GLY A 48 9.57 -7.21 -5.24
CA GLY A 48 9.50 -8.21 -6.30
C GLY A 48 8.37 -9.24 -6.11
N PHE A 49 7.32 -8.89 -5.37
CA PHE A 49 6.11 -9.71 -5.26
C PHE A 49 5.14 -9.52 -6.43
N ALA A 50 5.35 -8.47 -7.23
CA ALA A 50 4.66 -8.24 -8.49
C ALA A 50 5.69 -8.05 -9.62
N GLY A 51 5.41 -8.66 -10.77
CA GLY A 51 6.19 -8.44 -11.98
C GLY A 51 5.96 -7.03 -12.56
N PRO A 52 6.86 -6.54 -13.43
CA PRO A 52 6.71 -5.23 -14.08
C PRO A 52 5.37 -5.07 -14.79
N ASP A 53 4.92 -6.08 -15.52
CA ASP A 53 3.65 -6.04 -16.27
C ASP A 53 2.44 -5.92 -15.35
N GLN A 54 2.46 -6.57 -14.18
CA GLN A 54 1.38 -6.46 -13.19
C GLN A 54 1.33 -5.08 -12.53
N VAL A 55 2.49 -4.44 -12.36
CA VAL A 55 2.57 -3.07 -11.85
C VAL A 55 2.05 -2.08 -12.89
N GLU A 56 2.40 -2.29 -14.16
CA GLU A 56 1.94 -1.46 -15.27
C GLU A 56 0.42 -1.58 -15.47
N GLU A 57 -0.11 -2.80 -15.47
CA GLU A 57 -1.55 -3.07 -15.52
C GLU A 57 -2.28 -2.42 -14.34
N PHE A 58 -1.71 -2.49 -13.13
CA PHE A 58 -2.27 -1.78 -11.98
C PHE A 58 -2.34 -0.26 -12.19
N PHE A 59 -1.30 0.35 -12.76
CA PHE A 59 -1.33 1.78 -13.02
C PHE A 59 -2.31 2.18 -14.11
N HIS A 60 -2.59 1.30 -15.07
CA HIS A 60 -3.67 1.50 -16.03
C HIS A 60 -5.05 1.42 -15.37
N ASP A 61 -5.25 0.43 -14.49
CA ASP A 61 -6.57 0.12 -13.94
C ASP A 61 -6.97 1.00 -12.74
N VAL A 62 -6.01 1.36 -11.87
CA VAL A 62 -6.32 2.03 -10.60
C VAL A 62 -7.06 3.35 -10.78
N PRO A 63 -6.74 4.24 -11.75
CA PRO A 63 -7.47 5.48 -11.91
C PRO A 63 -8.91 5.24 -12.38
N GLU A 64 -9.14 4.22 -13.23
CA GLU A 64 -10.49 3.86 -13.67
C GLU A 64 -11.31 3.26 -12.52
N PHE A 65 -10.71 2.36 -11.75
CA PHE A 65 -11.32 1.77 -10.55
C PHE A 65 -11.75 2.86 -9.57
N GLU A 66 -10.86 3.80 -9.23
CA GLU A 66 -11.17 4.91 -8.33
C GLU A 66 -12.23 5.85 -8.90
N ARG A 67 -12.19 6.14 -10.21
CA ARG A 67 -13.22 6.94 -10.89
C ARG A 67 -14.60 6.29 -10.82
N MET A 68 -14.71 4.96 -10.91
CA MET A 68 -15.98 4.25 -10.73
C MET A 68 -16.53 4.46 -9.31
N LEU A 69 -15.68 4.39 -8.28
CA LEU A 69 -16.10 4.60 -6.89
C LEU A 69 -16.60 6.03 -6.67
N VAL A 70 -15.85 7.03 -7.15
CA VAL A 70 -16.22 8.46 -7.01
C VAL A 70 -17.52 8.76 -7.76
N ARG A 71 -17.70 8.23 -8.97
CA ARG A 71 -18.96 8.37 -9.71
C ARG A 71 -20.15 7.71 -9.01
N SER A 72 -19.90 6.68 -8.21
CA SER A 72 -20.94 6.05 -7.38
C SER A 72 -21.26 6.82 -6.10
N GLY A 73 -20.63 7.98 -5.85
CA GLY A 73 -20.86 8.81 -4.67
C GLY A 73 -19.94 8.49 -3.48
N ILE A 74 -18.95 7.60 -3.63
CA ILE A 74 -17.96 7.35 -2.58
C ILE A 74 -16.95 8.50 -2.58
N THR A 75 -16.79 9.16 -1.44
CA THR A 75 -15.69 10.12 -1.24
C THR A 75 -14.42 9.34 -0.95
N LEU A 76 -13.51 9.30 -1.93
CA LEU A 76 -12.21 8.65 -1.79
C LEU A 76 -11.14 9.66 -1.39
N VAL A 77 -10.54 9.47 -0.20
CA VAL A 77 -9.42 10.28 0.28
C VAL A 77 -8.18 9.39 0.39
N LYS A 78 -7.09 9.81 -0.26
CA LYS A 78 -5.81 9.08 -0.30
C LYS A 78 -4.77 9.83 0.53
N TYR A 79 -4.20 9.17 1.54
CA TYR A 79 -3.14 9.74 2.37
C TYR A 79 -1.82 9.02 2.13
N TRP A 80 -0.75 9.80 1.94
CA TRP A 80 0.62 9.33 1.99
C TRP A 80 1.34 10.00 3.16
N PHE A 81 1.76 9.21 4.14
CA PHE A 81 2.54 9.71 5.27
C PHE A 81 4.03 9.68 4.91
N SER A 82 4.60 10.82 4.55
CA SER A 82 6.03 10.98 4.31
C SER A 82 6.77 11.30 5.62
N ILE A 83 7.86 10.58 5.85
CA ILE A 83 8.86 10.89 6.88
C ILE A 83 10.22 11.01 6.19
N THR A 84 11.18 11.68 6.84
CA THR A 84 12.57 11.70 6.35
C THR A 84 13.27 10.37 6.64
N ASP A 85 14.40 10.11 5.98
CA ASP A 85 15.20 8.90 6.24
C ASP A 85 15.72 8.90 7.70
N GLU A 86 16.11 10.07 8.22
CA GLU A 86 16.55 10.23 9.60
C GLU A 86 15.43 9.92 10.60
N GLU A 87 14.22 10.40 10.34
CA GLU A 87 13.06 10.12 11.19
C GLU A 87 12.67 8.63 11.11
N GLN A 88 12.76 8.02 9.91
CA GLN A 88 12.56 6.59 9.77
C GLN A 88 13.60 5.83 10.60
N GLN A 89 14.88 6.20 10.51
CA GLN A 89 15.96 5.59 11.29
C GLN A 89 15.72 5.68 12.79
N MET A 90 15.36 6.87 13.26
CA MET A 90 15.09 7.10 14.67
C MET A 90 13.96 6.19 15.16
N ARG A 91 12.85 6.11 14.42
CA ARG A 91 11.73 5.21 14.75
C ARG A 91 12.12 3.74 14.75
N PHE A 92 13.01 3.31 13.84
CA PHE A 92 13.54 1.94 13.84
C PHE A 92 14.35 1.64 15.11
N LEU A 93 15.30 2.53 15.47
CA LEU A 93 16.11 2.36 16.68
C LEU A 93 15.25 2.34 17.95
N MET A 94 14.25 3.23 18.03
CA MET A 94 13.29 3.22 19.13
C MET A 94 12.55 1.88 19.25
N ARG A 95 12.14 1.26 18.14
CA ARG A 95 11.45 -0.05 18.17
C ARG A 95 12.38 -1.19 18.60
N ILE A 96 13.67 -1.11 18.30
CA ILE A 96 14.67 -2.11 18.70
C ILE A 96 14.88 -2.06 20.22
N HIS A 97 15.00 -0.84 20.77
CA HIS A 97 15.33 -0.63 22.18
C HIS A 97 14.12 -0.58 23.13
N ASP A 98 12.89 -0.51 22.61
CA ASP A 98 11.65 -0.51 23.40
C ASP A 98 10.97 -1.89 23.36
N PRO A 99 11.02 -2.68 24.45
CA PRO A 99 10.42 -4.03 24.51
C PRO A 99 8.93 -4.06 24.16
N MET A 100 8.19 -2.97 24.40
CA MET A 100 6.75 -2.90 24.11
C MET A 100 6.45 -2.67 22.62
N LYS A 101 7.46 -2.31 21.82
CA LYS A 101 7.31 -2.01 20.39
C LYS A 101 8.04 -2.98 19.47
N GLN A 102 8.81 -3.93 20.01
CA GLN A 102 9.58 -4.90 19.23
C GLN A 102 8.73 -5.75 18.29
N TRP A 103 7.49 -6.06 18.66
CA TRP A 103 6.54 -6.81 17.81
C TRP A 103 6.20 -6.10 16.49
N LYS A 104 6.49 -4.79 16.36
CA LYS A 104 6.30 -4.01 15.13
C LYS A 104 7.49 -4.09 14.17
N LEU A 105 8.52 -4.88 14.50
CA LEU A 105 9.67 -5.11 13.64
C LEU A 105 9.50 -6.44 12.92
N SER A 106 9.62 -6.40 11.60
CA SER A 106 9.66 -7.57 10.74
C SER A 106 10.93 -7.57 9.89
N PRO A 107 11.35 -8.74 9.38
CA PRO A 107 12.44 -8.81 8.39
C PRO A 107 12.18 -7.91 7.16
N MET A 108 10.91 -7.71 6.81
CA MET A 108 10.48 -6.82 5.73
C MET A 108 10.89 -5.37 6.00
N ASP A 109 10.73 -4.90 7.24
CA ASP A 109 11.02 -3.52 7.61
C ASP A 109 12.51 -3.18 7.40
N LEU A 110 13.40 -4.11 7.74
CA LEU A 110 14.84 -3.94 7.51
C LEU A 110 15.16 -3.88 6.01
N GLN A 111 14.54 -4.74 5.20
CA GLN A 111 14.71 -4.72 3.75
C GLN A 111 14.17 -3.42 3.13
N SER A 112 13.04 -2.91 3.63
CA SER A 112 12.47 -1.67 3.14
C SER A 112 13.39 -0.48 3.35
N ARG A 113 14.13 -0.47 4.46
CA ARG A 113 15.14 0.56 4.73
C ARG A 113 16.29 0.51 3.73
N VAL A 114 16.84 -0.68 3.45
CA VAL A 114 17.92 -0.83 2.46
C VAL A 114 17.49 -0.34 1.07
N ARG A 115 16.19 -0.40 0.77
CA ARG A 115 15.59 -0.01 -0.51
C ARG A 115 14.96 1.39 -0.50
N TRP A 116 15.37 2.28 0.41
CA TRP A 116 14.80 3.64 0.55
C TRP A 116 14.63 4.38 -0.79
N GLU A 117 15.67 4.41 -1.62
CA GLU A 117 15.61 5.08 -2.93
C GLU A 117 14.60 4.42 -3.89
N GLN A 118 14.48 3.09 -3.84
CA GLN A 118 13.51 2.37 -4.67
C GLN A 118 12.08 2.68 -4.24
N TYR A 119 11.82 2.76 -2.93
CA TYR A 119 10.53 3.23 -2.41
C TYR A 119 10.26 4.69 -2.78
N THR A 120 11.29 5.54 -2.80
CA THR A 120 11.16 6.95 -3.19
C THR A 120 10.75 7.07 -4.66
N LYS A 121 11.41 6.34 -5.56
CA LYS A 121 11.03 6.27 -6.99
C LYS A 121 9.63 5.71 -7.19
N ALA A 122 9.29 4.63 -6.47
CA ALA A 122 7.97 4.02 -6.52
C ALA A 122 6.87 5.01 -6.10
N LYS A 123 7.08 5.74 -5.00
CA LYS A 123 6.19 6.81 -4.52
C LYS A 123 5.98 7.90 -5.57
N GLU A 124 7.06 8.44 -6.13
CA GLU A 124 7.00 9.53 -7.10
C GLU A 124 6.21 9.12 -8.34
N GLU A 125 6.44 7.92 -8.85
CA GLU A 125 5.68 7.39 -9.97
C GLU A 125 4.20 7.18 -9.62
N THR A 126 3.89 6.64 -8.44
CA THR A 126 2.51 6.52 -7.98
C THR A 126 1.78 7.86 -8.01
N PHE A 127 2.38 8.92 -7.46
CA PHE A 127 1.79 10.24 -7.50
C PHE A 127 1.65 10.81 -8.91
N ALA A 128 2.63 10.58 -9.77
CA ALA A 128 2.58 11.08 -11.15
C ALA A 128 1.46 10.42 -11.97
N ARG A 129 1.13 9.16 -11.67
CA ARG A 129 0.21 8.35 -12.49
C ARG A 129 -1.20 8.26 -11.95
N THR A 130 -1.42 8.52 -10.67
CA THR A 130 -2.72 8.23 -10.02
C THR A 130 -3.35 9.40 -9.27
N ASN A 131 -2.79 10.61 -9.34
CA ASN A 131 -3.40 11.81 -8.75
C ASN A 131 -4.38 12.52 -9.69
#